data_AF-A0A1G6VRA1-F1
#
_entry.id   AF-A0A1G6VRA1-F1
#
_cell.length_a   1.000
_cell.length_b   1.000
_cell.length_c   1.000
_cell.angle_alpha   90.00
_cell.angle_beta   90.00
_cell.angle_gamma   90.00
#
_symmetry.space_group_name_H-M   'P 1'
#
loop_
_entity.id
_entity.type
_entity.pdbx_description
1 polymer ?
#
loop_
_entity_poly.entity_id
_entity_poly.type
_entity_poly.pdbx_seq_one_letter_code
_entity_poly.pdbx_strand_id
1 'polypeptide(L)' 'MEAVQHGGRDEADLADAAFAVGVAASIGIDLPEACVEGVVANLALLRGHAARIDDFALPGDIGIAG' A
#
# COMPACT_ATOMS: atom_id res chain seq x y z
N MET A 1 -32.27 -0.10 -9.55
CA MET A 1 -31.64 -0.47 -8.28
C MET A 1 -30.50 -1.40 -8.65
N GLU A 2 -29.32 -0.84 -8.96
CA GLU A 2 -28.15 -1.65 -9.29
C GLU A 2 -27.52 -2.20 -8.02
N ALA A 3 -27.27 -3.50 -7.99
CA ALA A 3 -26.46 -4.13 -6.97
C ALA A 3 -25.01 -3.68 -7.17
N VAL A 4 -24.54 -2.76 -6.31
CA VAL A 4 -23.13 -2.41 -6.23
C VAL A 4 -22.39 -3.65 -5.74
N GLN A 5 -21.54 -4.22 -6.59
CA GLN A 5 -20.72 -5.38 -6.26
C GLN A 5 -19.71 -4.98 -5.17
N HIS A 6 -20.04 -5.26 -3.90
CA HIS A 6 -19.14 -5.01 -2.76
C HIS A 6 -18.06 -6.10 -2.58
N GLY A 7 -18.20 -7.26 -3.23
CA GLY A 7 -17.35 -8.42 -2.93
C GLY A 7 -15.87 -8.30 -3.34
N GLY A 8 -15.52 -7.45 -4.32
CA GLY A 8 -14.13 -7.30 -4.77
C GLY A 8 -13.27 -6.38 -3.90
N ARG A 9 -13.91 -5.53 -3.07
CA ARG A 9 -13.20 -4.60 -2.17
C ARG A 9 -12.73 -5.31 -0.91
N ASP A 10 -13.60 -6.16 -0.36
CA ASP A 10 -13.33 -6.89 0.88
C ASP A 10 -12.15 -7.87 0.74
N GLU A 11 -11.98 -8.52 -0.42
CA GLU A 11 -10.85 -9.44 -0.67
C GLU A 11 -9.52 -8.69 -0.87
N ALA A 12 -9.55 -7.53 -1.54
CA ALA A 12 -8.38 -6.68 -1.70
C ALA A 12 -7.91 -6.09 -0.36
N ASP A 13 -8.86 -5.66 0.48
CA ASP A 13 -8.57 -5.11 1.80
C ASP A 13 -7.96 -6.18 2.73
N LEU A 14 -8.41 -7.43 2.64
CA LEU A 14 -7.82 -8.56 3.34
C LEU A 14 -6.40 -8.88 2.86
N ALA A 15 -6.16 -8.85 1.56
CA ALA A 15 -4.82 -9.08 0.99
C ALA A 15 -3.82 -8.00 1.42
N ASP A 16 -4.24 -6.73 1.45
CA ASP A 16 -3.42 -5.62 1.89
C ASP A 16 -3.13 -5.66 3.40
N ALA A 17 -4.11 -6.07 4.22
CA ALA A 17 -3.89 -6.31 5.64
C ALA A 17 -2.86 -7.43 5.89
N ALA A 18 -2.99 -8.56 5.17
CA ALA A 18 -2.04 -9.66 5.25
C ALA A 18 -0.62 -9.23 4.80
N PHE A 19 -0.54 -8.41 3.74
CA PHE A 19 0.72 -7.84 3.29
C PHE A 19 1.36 -6.95 4.37
N ALA A 20 0.59 -6.03 4.97
CA ALA A 20 1.08 -5.14 6.01
C ALA A 20 1.63 -5.90 7.23
N VAL A 21 0.91 -6.92 7.71
CA VAL A 21 1.34 -7.78 8.82
C VAL A 21 2.60 -8.57 8.46
N GLY A 22 2.65 -9.16 7.26
CA GLY A 22 3.81 -9.92 6.79
C GLY A 22 5.07 -9.07 6.67
N VAL A 23 4.96 -7.85 6.14
CA VAL A 23 6.08 -6.91 6.05
C VAL A 23 6.54 -6.49 7.44
N ALA A 24 5.62 -6.12 8.34
CA ALA A 24 5.98 -5.75 9.72
C ALA A 24 6.77 -6.87 10.41
N ALA A 25 6.29 -8.12 10.31
CA ALA A 25 7.00 -9.28 10.85
C ALA A 25 8.39 -9.47 10.23
N SER A 26 8.54 -9.25 8.92
CA SER A 26 9.83 -9.40 8.23
C SER A 26 10.90 -8.41 8.69
N ILE A 27 10.49 -7.24 9.21
CA ILE A 27 11.39 -6.22 9.77
C ILE A 27 11.43 -6.24 11.31
N GLY A 28 10.86 -7.27 11.93
CA GLY A 28 10.89 -7.46 13.39
C GLY A 28 9.94 -6.53 14.16
N ILE A 29 8.91 -5.99 13.51
CA ILE A 29 7.86 -5.19 14.15
C ILE A 29 6.64 -6.08 14.40
N ASP A 30 6.20 -6.12 15.65
CA ASP A 30 4.87 -6.63 15.99
C ASP A 30 3.84 -5.52 15.73
N LEU A 31 2.99 -5.71 14.72
CA LEU A 31 2.01 -4.71 14.30
C LEU A 31 0.69 -4.92 15.08
N PRO A 32 0.30 -4.00 15.98
CA PRO A 32 -0.95 -4.13 16.70
C PRO A 32 -2.14 -4.14 15.75
N GLU A 33 -3.14 -4.98 16.03
CA GLU A 33 -4.35 -5.10 15.20
C GLU A 33 -5.03 -3.75 14.96
N ALA A 34 -5.11 -2.90 15.99
CA ALA A 34 -5.68 -1.56 15.92
C ALA A 34 -4.93 -0.62 14.95
N CYS A 35 -3.70 -0.94 14.56
CA CYS A 35 -2.91 -0.15 13.62
C CYS A 35 -3.04 -0.63 12.17
N VAL A 36 -3.54 -1.85 11.93
CA VAL A 36 -3.56 -2.48 10.60
C VAL A 36 -4.35 -1.63 9.61
N GLU A 37 -5.55 -1.18 9.99
CA GLU A 37 -6.40 -0.34 9.14
C GLU A 37 -5.68 0.95 8.71
N GLY A 38 -5.05 1.65 9.66
CA GLY A 38 -4.31 2.88 9.37
C GLY A 38 -3.09 2.65 8.47
N VAL A 39 -2.39 1.53 8.65
CA VAL A 39 -1.27 1.14 7.78
C VAL A 39 -1.74 0.84 6.36
N VAL A 40 -2.84 0.11 6.20
CA VAL A 40 -3.45 -0.19 4.88
C VAL A 40 -3.91 1.09 4.18
N ALA A 41 -4.56 2.00 4.91
CA ALA A 41 -4.97 3.30 4.36
C ALA A 41 -3.75 4.12 3.86
N ASN A 42 -2.68 4.15 4.64
CA ASN A 42 -1.43 4.81 4.24
C ASN A 42 -0.77 4.13 3.04
N LEU A 43 -0.80 2.80 2.98
CA LEU A 43 -0.27 2.02 1.85
C LEU A 43 -0.98 2.40 0.54
N ALA A 44 -2.31 2.54 0.57
CA ALA A 44 -3.08 2.97 -0.60
C ALA A 44 -2.65 4.36 -1.09
N LEU A 45 -2.47 5.31 -0.16
CA LEU A 45 -1.96 6.65 -0.49
C LEU A 45 -0.56 6.57 -1.11
N LEU A 46 0.36 5.81 -0.52
CA LEU A 46 1.72 5.66 -1.00
C LEU A 46 1.79 5.01 -2.39
N ARG A 47 0.97 3.99 -2.66
CA ARG A 47 0.86 3.37 -4.00
C ARG A 47 0.42 4.39 -5.04
N GLY A 48 -0.56 5.25 -4.72
CA GLY A 48 -1.00 6.32 -5.61
C GLY A 48 0.09 7.35 -5.90
N HIS A 49 0.92 7.68 -4.91
CA HIS A 49 2.06 8.59 -5.11
C HIS A 49 3.19 7.93 -5.90
N ALA A 50 3.51 6.67 -5.61
CA ALA A 50 4.54 5.91 -6.31
C ALA A 50 4.22 5.80 -7.81
N ALA A 51 2.98 5.45 -8.17
CA ALA A 51 2.55 5.39 -9.57
C ALA A 51 2.78 6.73 -10.30
N ARG A 52 2.48 7.86 -9.65
CA ARG A 52 2.71 9.20 -10.22
C ARG A 52 4.19 9.53 -10.40
N ILE A 53 5.06 8.99 -9.55
CA ILE A 53 6.51 9.17 -9.64
C ILE A 53 7.08 8.28 -10.75
N ASP A 54 6.61 7.04 -10.86
CA ASP A 54 7.03 6.09 -11.90
C ASP A 54 6.64 6.59 -13.31
N ASP A 55 5.49 7.26 -13.42
CA ASP A 55 5.04 7.92 -14.66
C ASP A 55 5.90 9.16 -15.03
N PHE A 56 6.74 9.64 -14.11
CA PHE A 56 7.61 10.78 -14.37
C PHE A 56 8.86 10.33 -15.13
N ALA A 57 9.01 10.80 -16.37
CA ALA A 57 10.21 10.55 -17.16
C ALA A 57 11.41 11.28 -16.52
N LEU A 58 12.25 10.53 -15.81
CA LEU A 58 13.47 11.07 -15.21
C LEU A 58 14.55 11.20 -16.29
N PRO A 59 15.19 12.38 -16.46
CA PRO A 59 16.36 12.52 -17.31
C PRO A 59 17.45 11.57 -16.85
N GLY A 60 18.14 10.89 -17.77
CA GLY A 60 19.00 9.73 -17.51
C GLY A 60 20.21 9.92 -16.59
N ASP A 61 20.36 11.07 -15.93
CA ASP A 61 21.47 11.44 -15.02
C ASP A 61 20.98 12.12 -13.73
N ILE A 62 19.87 11.67 -13.16
CA ILE A 62 19.60 11.95 -11.74
C ILE A 62 20.49 11.04 -10.90
N GLY A 63 21.70 11.53 -10.60
CA GLY A 63 22.52 10.96 -9.54
C GLY A 63 21.69 10.81 -8.27
N ILE A 64 21.73 9.63 -7.64
CA ILE A 64 21.22 9.44 -6.28
C ILE A 64 21.83 10.58 -5.46
N ALA A 65 20.99 11.44 -4.87
CA ALA A 65 21.44 12.44 -3.92
C ALA A 65 21.91 11.69 -2.65
N GLY A 66 23.15 11.21 -2.70
CA GLY A 66 23.86 10.57 -1.60
C GLY A 66 24.75 11.57 -0.87
#